data_AF-A0A961K1V2-F1
#
_entry.id   AF-A0A961K1V2-F1
#
_cell.length_a   1.000
_cell.length_b   1.000
_cell.length_c   1.000
_cell.angle_alpha   90.00
_cell.angle_beta   90.00
_cell.angle_gamma   90.00
#
_symmetry.space_group_name_H-M   'P 1'
#
loop_
_entity.id
_entity.type
_entity.pdbx_description
1 polymer ?
#
loop_
_entity_poly.entity_id
_entity_poly.type
_entity_poly.pdbx_seq_one_letter_code
_entity_poly.pdbx_strand_id
1 'polypeptide(L)'
;MEALSSAERLARAHRIVIKIGSALLVSTETDEVRLAWLEALAEDVAMLRNQGKQVVIVSSGSIALGRRVLHLPEIVLALEQSQAAAAVGQIRLARAYESVLAPHGITTAQVLVTLEDSQNRRRYLNSRRTLDMLLSLGTVPIVNENDTVATDEIRYGDNDRLGAQVATMAGADILVLLSDVDGLYTGNPRIDPTARRLDSVAVITPAIEAMAGGTGSALSSGGMKTKVLAARAATAGGCAMAITLGARPRPITALIEGAPCTWFEPDGDPQAARKRWITGMKPRGRIMVDEGAAAALARGKSLLPAGVTGTEGSFSRGDPVEIINGAGEVVAKALAGYDVTEARIIMGHRSSEIADLLGYPGRAAIVHRDDMVMRKGGPK
;
A
#
# COMPACT_ATOMS: atom_id res chain seq x y z
N MET A 1 5.74 27.52 -4.78
CA MET A 1 5.61 26.54 -5.88
C MET A 1 4.14 26.46 -6.23
N GLU A 2 3.79 26.59 -7.50
CA GLU A 2 2.43 26.31 -7.96
C GLU A 2 2.04 24.88 -7.62
N ALA A 3 0.77 24.68 -7.24
CA ALA A 3 0.25 23.33 -7.01
C ALA A 3 0.23 22.59 -8.34
N LEU A 4 0.84 21.39 -8.38
CA LEU A 4 0.82 20.57 -9.59
C LEU A 4 -0.61 20.19 -9.94
N SER A 5 -0.93 20.23 -11.23
CA SER A 5 -2.18 19.68 -11.76
C SER A 5 -2.25 18.16 -11.57
N SER A 6 -3.46 17.61 -11.61
CA SER A 6 -3.67 16.16 -11.57
C SER A 6 -2.89 15.42 -12.68
N ALA A 7 -2.85 15.99 -13.88
CA ALA A 7 -2.07 15.45 -15.01
C ALA A 7 -0.58 15.38 -14.68
N GLU A 8 0.02 16.46 -14.16
CA GLU A 8 1.44 16.49 -13.81
C GLU A 8 1.79 15.52 -12.69
N ARG A 9 0.91 15.38 -11.68
CA ARG A 9 1.09 14.42 -10.58
C ARG A 9 1.11 13.00 -11.11
N LEU A 10 0.07 12.62 -11.86
CA LEU A 10 -0.03 11.29 -12.44
C LEU A 10 1.09 11.01 -13.45
N ALA A 11 1.53 12.01 -14.23
CA ALA A 11 2.65 11.88 -15.16
C ALA A 11 3.97 11.57 -14.43
N ARG A 12 4.23 12.25 -13.30
CA ARG A 12 5.46 12.05 -12.49
C ARG A 12 5.43 10.78 -11.63
N ALA A 13 4.25 10.25 -11.31
CA ALA A 13 4.12 9.04 -10.50
C ALA A 13 4.62 7.80 -11.26
N HIS A 14 5.44 7.00 -10.58
CA HIS A 14 5.87 5.69 -11.06
C HIS A 14 4.93 4.59 -10.59
N ARG A 15 4.44 4.68 -9.35
CA ARG A 15 3.59 3.68 -8.72
C ARG A 15 2.31 4.30 -8.18
N ILE A 16 1.17 3.79 -8.65
CA ILE A 16 -0.16 4.35 -8.38
C ILE A 16 -1.02 3.26 -7.74
N VAL A 17 -1.67 3.58 -6.62
CA VAL A 17 -2.74 2.77 -6.03
C VAL A 17 -4.08 3.39 -6.39
N ILE A 18 -5.00 2.58 -6.89
CA ILE A 18 -6.38 2.98 -7.18
C ILE A 18 -7.29 2.21 -6.22
N LYS A 19 -7.99 2.93 -5.34
CA LYS A 19 -8.94 2.32 -4.41
C LYS A 19 -10.36 2.50 -4.91
N ILE A 20 -11.11 1.40 -4.90
CA ILE A 20 -12.48 1.33 -5.41
C ILE A 20 -13.41 0.94 -4.27
N GLY A 21 -14.44 1.76 -4.05
CA GLY A 21 -15.52 1.45 -3.09
C GLY A 21 -16.52 0.43 -3.66
N SER A 22 -17.20 -0.31 -2.76
CA SER A 22 -18.18 -1.34 -3.16
C SER A 22 -19.31 -0.79 -4.01
N ALA A 23 -19.82 0.39 -3.68
CA ALA A 23 -20.92 1.05 -4.41
C ALA A 23 -20.58 1.42 -5.86
N LEU A 24 -19.28 1.58 -6.19
CA LEU A 24 -18.83 1.83 -7.56
C LEU A 24 -18.72 0.56 -8.38
N LEU A 25 -18.42 -0.57 -7.73
CA LEU A 25 -18.13 -1.82 -8.41
C LEU A 25 -19.36 -2.73 -8.52
N VAL A 26 -20.24 -2.70 -7.52
CA VAL A 26 -21.42 -3.55 -7.44
C VAL A 26 -22.67 -2.69 -7.58
N SER A 27 -23.57 -3.11 -8.48
CA SER A 27 -24.88 -2.49 -8.67
C SER A 27 -25.76 -2.77 -7.46
N THR A 28 -26.41 -1.74 -6.90
CA THR A 28 -27.36 -1.91 -5.80
C THR A 28 -28.70 -2.49 -6.26
N GLU A 29 -28.99 -2.47 -7.56
CA GLU A 29 -30.23 -3.01 -8.13
C GLU A 29 -30.10 -4.49 -8.48
N THR A 30 -28.92 -4.88 -8.98
CA THR A 30 -28.68 -6.24 -9.48
C THR A 30 -27.69 -7.02 -8.63
N ASP A 31 -27.06 -6.43 -7.62
CA ASP A 31 -25.97 -7.05 -6.83
C ASP A 31 -24.88 -7.71 -7.69
N GLU A 32 -24.74 -7.22 -8.93
CA GLU A 32 -23.78 -7.70 -9.93
C GLU A 32 -22.70 -6.65 -10.16
N VAL A 33 -21.55 -7.11 -10.67
CA VAL A 33 -20.46 -6.20 -11.06
C VAL A 33 -20.97 -5.26 -12.14
N ARG A 34 -20.72 -3.96 -11.98
CA ARG A 34 -20.93 -2.94 -13.02
C ARG A 34 -19.88 -3.10 -14.12
N LEU A 35 -20.07 -4.12 -14.97
CA LEU A 35 -19.04 -4.56 -15.92
C LEU A 35 -18.59 -3.45 -16.86
N ALA A 36 -19.51 -2.68 -17.44
CA ALA A 36 -19.17 -1.56 -18.32
C ALA A 36 -18.30 -0.48 -17.64
N TRP A 37 -18.55 -0.21 -16.35
CA TRP A 37 -17.70 0.71 -15.58
C TRP A 37 -16.32 0.12 -15.31
N LEU A 38 -16.27 -1.18 -14.98
CA LEU A 38 -15.02 -1.89 -14.72
C LEU A 38 -14.16 -2.03 -16.00
N GLU A 39 -14.78 -2.27 -17.16
CA GLU A 39 -14.12 -2.24 -18.47
C GLU A 39 -13.53 -0.86 -18.77
N ALA A 40 -14.30 0.21 -18.54
CA ALA A 40 -13.78 1.57 -18.69
C ALA A 40 -12.60 1.85 -17.74
N LEU A 41 -12.64 1.35 -16.50
CA LEU A 41 -11.48 1.44 -15.60
C LEU A 41 -10.29 0.61 -16.10
N ALA A 42 -10.52 -0.56 -16.71
CA ALA A 42 -9.46 -1.38 -17.28
C ALA A 42 -8.71 -0.65 -18.40
N GLU A 43 -9.39 0.17 -19.21
CA GLU A 43 -8.75 1.05 -20.19
C GLU A 43 -7.82 2.07 -19.54
N ASP A 44 -8.22 2.67 -18.42
CA ASP A 44 -7.37 3.59 -17.66
C ASP A 44 -6.13 2.88 -17.10
N VAL A 45 -6.30 1.68 -16.56
CA VAL A 45 -5.18 0.87 -16.06
C VAL A 45 -4.24 0.52 -17.21
N ALA A 46 -4.77 0.11 -18.36
CA ALA A 46 -3.98 -0.17 -19.55
C ALA A 46 -3.21 1.06 -20.05
N MET A 47 -3.85 2.23 -20.06
CA MET A 47 -3.20 3.50 -20.40
C MET A 47 -2.01 3.80 -19.46
N LEU A 48 -2.19 3.67 -18.15
CA LEU A 48 -1.09 3.88 -17.18
C LEU A 48 0.03 2.84 -17.38
N ARG A 49 -0.33 1.58 -17.62
CA ARG A 49 0.64 0.49 -17.86
C ARG A 49 1.46 0.72 -19.13
N ASN A 50 0.84 1.19 -20.21
CA ASN A 50 1.52 1.53 -21.46
C ASN A 50 2.49 2.72 -21.30
N GLN A 51 2.30 3.56 -20.28
CA GLN A 51 3.24 4.61 -19.89
C GLN A 51 4.38 4.10 -18.97
N GLY A 52 4.49 2.78 -18.76
CA GLY A 52 5.52 2.18 -17.90
C GLY A 52 5.25 2.32 -16.40
N LYS A 53 4.04 2.68 -16.00
CA LYS A 53 3.67 2.86 -14.58
C LYS A 53 3.30 1.53 -13.94
N GLN A 54 3.51 1.44 -12.64
CA GLN A 54 3.07 0.33 -11.80
C GLN A 54 1.71 0.67 -11.17
N VAL A 55 0.74 -0.22 -11.29
CA VAL A 55 -0.61 0.00 -10.79
C VAL A 55 -0.98 -1.11 -9.81
N VAL A 56 -1.53 -0.72 -8.66
CA VAL A 56 -2.15 -1.62 -7.67
C VAL A 56 -3.61 -1.20 -7.51
N ILE A 57 -4.52 -2.17 -7.52
CA ILE A 57 -5.94 -1.93 -7.28
C ILE A 57 -6.29 -2.41 -5.88
N VAL A 58 -6.91 -1.55 -5.08
CA VAL A 58 -7.51 -1.93 -3.79
C VAL A 58 -9.02 -1.95 -3.98
N SER A 59 -9.59 -3.15 -4.03
CA SER A 59 -11.01 -3.33 -4.32
C SER A 59 -11.83 -3.51 -3.05
N SER A 60 -13.14 -3.29 -3.18
CA SER A 60 -14.16 -3.72 -2.23
C SER A 60 -15.17 -4.62 -2.95
N GLY A 61 -16.24 -5.04 -2.28
CA GLY A 61 -17.42 -5.63 -2.93
C GLY A 61 -17.50 -7.16 -2.92
N SER A 62 -16.52 -7.86 -2.35
CA SER A 62 -16.55 -9.33 -2.14
C SER A 62 -17.83 -9.76 -1.42
N ILE A 63 -18.17 -9.12 -0.29
CA ILE A 63 -19.36 -9.45 0.49
C ILE A 63 -20.64 -9.26 -0.31
N ALA A 64 -20.79 -8.13 -1.02
CA ALA A 64 -21.98 -7.83 -1.81
C ALA A 64 -22.19 -8.89 -2.92
N LEU A 65 -21.12 -9.24 -3.64
CA LEU A 65 -21.17 -10.27 -4.69
C LEU A 65 -21.50 -11.66 -4.13
N GLY A 66 -20.96 -12.03 -2.98
CA GLY A 66 -21.22 -13.34 -2.38
C GLY A 66 -22.59 -13.44 -1.71
N ARG A 67 -23.11 -12.34 -1.16
CA ARG A 67 -24.42 -12.27 -0.51
C ARG A 67 -25.53 -12.76 -1.44
N ARG A 68 -25.54 -12.27 -2.69
CA ARG A 68 -26.49 -12.67 -3.73
C ARG A 68 -26.39 -14.17 -4.05
N VAL A 69 -25.16 -14.66 -4.22
CA VAL A 69 -24.89 -16.08 -4.56
C VAL A 69 -25.35 -17.01 -3.44
N LEU A 70 -25.21 -16.58 -2.19
CA LEU A 70 -25.60 -17.36 -1.02
C LEU A 70 -27.05 -17.12 -0.58
N HIS A 71 -27.82 -16.30 -1.31
CA HIS A 71 -29.19 -15.93 -0.96
C HIS A 71 -29.32 -15.39 0.48
N LEU A 72 -28.30 -14.66 0.94
CA LEU A 72 -28.28 -14.06 2.26
C LEU A 72 -29.14 -12.77 2.30
N PRO A 73 -29.79 -12.45 3.43
CA PRO A 73 -30.71 -11.33 3.53
C PRO A 73 -30.02 -9.97 3.35
N GLU A 74 -30.77 -8.98 2.86
CA GLU A 74 -30.31 -7.58 2.73
C GLU A 74 -30.36 -6.82 4.06
N ILE A 75 -29.73 -7.39 5.08
CA ILE A 75 -29.57 -6.79 6.41
C ILE A 75 -28.09 -6.68 6.75
N VAL A 76 -27.78 -6.06 7.89
CA VAL A 76 -26.45 -6.20 8.49
C VAL A 76 -26.25 -7.69 8.83
N LEU A 77 -25.38 -8.34 8.08
CA LEU A 77 -25.08 -9.76 8.24
C LEU A 77 -24.32 -10.00 9.55
N ALA A 78 -24.53 -11.16 10.15
CA ALA A 78 -23.63 -11.64 11.20
C ALA A 78 -22.19 -11.78 10.65
N LEU A 79 -21.20 -11.81 11.53
CA LEU A 79 -19.79 -11.88 11.13
C LEU A 79 -19.55 -13.10 10.24
N GLU A 80 -20.02 -14.27 10.65
CA GLU A 80 -19.80 -15.53 9.95
C GLU A 80 -20.48 -15.54 8.57
N GLN A 81 -21.66 -14.91 8.47
CA GLN A 81 -22.36 -14.73 7.19
C GLN A 81 -21.61 -13.78 6.27
N SER A 82 -21.06 -12.69 6.81
CA SER A 82 -20.23 -11.74 6.07
C SER A 82 -18.95 -12.39 5.56
N GLN A 83 -18.28 -13.20 6.39
CA GLN A 83 -17.08 -13.95 6.02
C GLN A 83 -17.38 -15.01 4.95
N ALA A 84 -18.49 -15.73 5.07
CA ALA A 84 -18.93 -16.69 4.05
C ALA A 84 -19.24 -15.99 2.71
N ALA A 85 -19.96 -14.87 2.76
CA ALA A 85 -20.23 -14.04 1.58
C ALA A 85 -18.93 -13.51 0.96
N ALA A 86 -18.01 -12.97 1.76
CA ALA A 86 -16.72 -12.50 1.29
C ALA A 86 -15.94 -13.61 0.57
N ALA A 87 -15.84 -14.80 1.17
CA ALA A 87 -15.11 -15.93 0.58
C ALA A 87 -15.67 -16.33 -0.80
N VAL A 88 -16.99 -16.38 -0.95
CA VAL A 88 -17.65 -16.69 -2.23
C VAL A 88 -17.47 -15.56 -3.24
N GLY A 89 -17.76 -14.33 -2.83
CA GLY A 89 -17.73 -13.18 -3.74
C GLY A 89 -16.31 -12.75 -4.11
N GLN A 90 -15.30 -13.08 -3.32
CA GLN A 90 -13.90 -12.84 -3.65
C GLN A 90 -13.46 -13.58 -4.91
N ILE A 91 -13.96 -14.80 -5.15
CA ILE A 91 -13.70 -15.55 -6.39
C ILE A 91 -14.34 -14.83 -7.59
N ARG A 92 -15.57 -14.34 -7.43
CA ARG A 92 -16.28 -13.58 -8.47
C ARG A 92 -15.57 -12.26 -8.78
N LEU A 93 -15.11 -11.57 -7.74
CA LEU A 93 -14.36 -10.33 -7.82
C LEU A 93 -13.06 -10.52 -8.60
N ALA A 94 -12.27 -11.53 -8.24
CA ALA A 94 -11.01 -11.85 -8.92
C ALA A 94 -11.25 -12.16 -10.41
N ARG A 95 -12.25 -12.99 -10.72
CA ARG A 95 -12.63 -13.32 -12.10
C ARG A 95 -13.07 -12.08 -12.90
N ALA A 96 -13.82 -11.16 -12.28
CA ALA A 96 -14.26 -9.95 -12.95
C ALA A 96 -13.06 -9.07 -13.37
N TYR A 97 -12.11 -8.81 -12.46
CA TYR A 97 -10.89 -8.07 -12.79
C TYR A 97 -10.05 -8.77 -13.85
N GLU A 98 -9.82 -10.08 -13.71
CA GLU A 98 -9.08 -10.85 -14.71
C GLU A 98 -9.74 -10.74 -16.09
N SER A 99 -11.07 -10.87 -16.17
CA SER A 99 -11.80 -10.83 -17.44
C SER A 99 -11.71 -9.50 -18.17
N VAL A 100 -11.62 -8.37 -17.46
CA VAL A 100 -11.52 -7.05 -18.08
C VAL A 100 -10.08 -6.63 -18.36
N LEU A 101 -9.10 -7.14 -17.62
CA LEU A 101 -7.69 -6.77 -17.77
C LEU A 101 -6.92 -7.70 -18.71
N ALA A 102 -7.30 -8.98 -18.81
CA ALA A 102 -6.68 -9.93 -19.71
C ALA A 102 -6.72 -9.52 -21.21
N PRO A 103 -7.81 -8.93 -21.74
CA PRO A 103 -7.84 -8.43 -23.13
C PRO A 103 -6.79 -7.33 -23.41
N HIS A 104 -6.33 -6.62 -22.38
CA HIS A 104 -5.26 -5.63 -22.49
C HIS A 104 -3.85 -6.21 -22.29
N GLY A 105 -3.71 -7.55 -22.22
CA GLY A 105 -2.44 -8.22 -21.96
C GLY A 105 -1.94 -8.03 -20.52
N ILE A 106 -2.82 -7.67 -19.59
CA ILE A 106 -2.46 -7.38 -18.20
C ILE A 106 -2.75 -8.60 -17.33
N THR A 107 -1.69 -9.22 -16.80
CA THR A 107 -1.82 -10.27 -15.79
C THR A 107 -2.21 -9.67 -14.44
N THR A 108 -3.31 -10.14 -13.87
CA THR A 108 -3.74 -9.79 -12.50
C THR A 108 -3.15 -10.75 -11.47
N ALA A 109 -2.92 -10.27 -10.25
CA ALA A 109 -2.51 -11.11 -9.13
C ALA A 109 -3.35 -10.82 -7.89
N GLN A 110 -3.99 -11.84 -7.33
CA GLN A 110 -4.78 -11.65 -6.11
C GLN A 110 -3.88 -11.53 -4.88
N VAL A 111 -4.17 -10.56 -4.03
CA VAL A 111 -3.50 -10.38 -2.73
C VAL A 111 -4.56 -10.13 -1.67
N LEU A 112 -4.57 -10.96 -0.62
CA LEU A 112 -5.44 -10.80 0.54
C LEU A 112 -4.57 -10.45 1.76
N VAL A 113 -4.92 -9.39 2.46
CA VAL A 113 -4.22 -8.90 3.67
C VAL A 113 -5.24 -8.45 4.71
N THR A 114 -4.83 -8.33 5.96
CA THR A 114 -5.64 -7.65 6.99
C THR A 114 -5.00 -6.32 7.40
N LEU A 115 -5.77 -5.44 8.04
CA LEU A 115 -5.22 -4.25 8.68
C LEU A 115 -4.11 -4.60 9.71
N GLU A 116 -4.25 -5.72 10.42
CA GLU A 116 -3.28 -6.19 11.43
C GLU A 116 -1.93 -6.60 10.83
N ASP A 117 -1.89 -7.00 9.55
CA ASP A 117 -0.65 -7.39 8.88
C ASP A 117 0.36 -6.22 8.82
N SER A 118 -0.11 -4.97 8.90
CA SER A 118 0.78 -3.80 9.05
C SER A 118 1.39 -3.64 10.43
N GLN A 119 0.70 -4.12 11.47
CA GLN A 119 1.17 -4.02 12.85
C GLN A 119 2.24 -5.08 13.13
N ASN A 120 2.12 -6.26 12.53
CA ASN A 120 3.14 -7.29 12.59
C ASN A 120 4.28 -7.02 11.58
N ARG A 121 5.47 -6.73 12.10
CA ARG A 121 6.64 -6.38 11.29
C ARG A 121 7.01 -7.41 10.23
N ARG A 122 6.99 -8.69 10.60
CA ARG A 122 7.35 -9.79 9.71
C ARG A 122 6.32 -9.94 8.60
N ARG A 123 5.02 -9.84 8.91
CA ARG A 123 3.95 -9.90 7.91
C ARG A 123 4.01 -8.71 6.95
N TYR A 124 4.13 -7.49 7.47
CA TYR A 124 4.32 -6.28 6.66
C TYR A 124 5.45 -6.42 5.62
N LEU A 125 6.63 -6.88 6.05
CA LEU A 125 7.78 -7.04 5.15
C LEU A 125 7.61 -8.17 4.14
N ASN A 126 6.82 -9.19 4.46
CA ASN A 126 6.50 -10.23 3.51
C ASN A 126 5.53 -9.71 2.45
N SER A 127 4.42 -9.09 2.86
CA SER A 127 3.42 -8.52 1.95
C SER A 127 4.04 -7.49 1.02
N ARG A 128 4.88 -6.59 1.54
CA ARG A 128 5.63 -5.62 0.72
C ARG A 128 6.48 -6.29 -0.35
N ARG A 129 7.29 -7.28 0.01
CA ARG A 129 8.19 -7.95 -0.95
C ARG A 129 7.42 -8.71 -2.01
N THR A 130 6.29 -9.33 -1.65
CA THR A 130 5.39 -9.95 -2.63
C THR A 130 4.84 -8.91 -3.61
N LEU A 131 4.35 -7.78 -3.10
CA LEU A 131 3.88 -6.67 -3.96
C LEU A 131 5.00 -6.15 -4.87
N ASP A 132 6.20 -5.91 -4.34
CA ASP A 132 7.36 -5.47 -5.13
C ASP A 132 7.72 -6.48 -6.23
N MET A 133 7.70 -7.78 -5.91
CA MET A 133 8.00 -8.83 -6.88
C MET A 133 6.93 -8.88 -7.97
N LEU A 134 5.65 -8.89 -7.61
CA LEU A 134 4.52 -8.86 -8.55
C LEU A 134 4.61 -7.67 -9.51
N LEU A 135 4.87 -6.47 -8.97
CA LEU A 135 5.02 -5.25 -9.75
C LEU A 135 6.27 -5.28 -10.65
N SER A 136 7.36 -5.93 -10.22
CA SER A 136 8.56 -6.10 -11.06
C SER A 136 8.36 -7.09 -12.21
N LEU A 137 7.47 -8.07 -12.04
CA LEU A 137 7.00 -8.97 -13.10
C LEU A 137 5.95 -8.32 -14.02
N GLY A 138 5.55 -7.08 -13.76
CA GLY A 138 4.57 -6.36 -14.57
C GLY A 138 3.14 -6.84 -14.39
N THR A 139 2.78 -7.42 -13.25
CA THR A 139 1.38 -7.73 -12.93
C THR A 139 0.66 -6.50 -12.37
N VAL A 140 -0.68 -6.53 -12.34
CA VAL A 140 -1.50 -5.59 -11.56
C VAL A 140 -2.06 -6.34 -10.34
N PRO A 141 -1.53 -6.09 -9.13
CA PRO A 141 -2.08 -6.68 -7.92
C PRO A 141 -3.49 -6.15 -7.64
N ILE A 142 -4.44 -7.08 -7.43
CA ILE A 142 -5.79 -6.81 -6.94
C ILE A 142 -5.81 -7.17 -5.46
N VAL A 143 -5.75 -6.14 -4.63
CA VAL A 143 -5.69 -6.25 -3.17
C VAL A 143 -7.08 -6.11 -2.58
N ASN A 144 -7.45 -7.00 -1.66
CA ASN A 144 -8.66 -6.87 -0.84
C ASN A 144 -8.35 -7.33 0.60
N GLU A 145 -9.26 -7.05 1.53
CA GLU A 145 -9.18 -7.58 2.88
C GLU A 145 -9.34 -9.11 2.89
N ASN A 146 -8.59 -9.80 3.74
CA ASN A 146 -8.80 -11.22 4.01
C ASN A 146 -9.91 -11.40 5.05
N ASP A 147 -11.15 -11.19 4.63
CA ASP A 147 -12.34 -11.19 5.49
C ASP A 147 -12.45 -12.47 6.36
N THR A 148 -12.03 -13.64 5.85
CA THR A 148 -12.11 -14.93 6.57
C THR A 148 -11.31 -14.95 7.87
N VAL A 149 -10.22 -14.20 7.96
CA VAL A 149 -9.35 -14.15 9.16
C VAL A 149 -9.37 -12.78 9.85
N ALA A 150 -10.05 -11.79 9.27
CA ALA A 150 -10.29 -10.51 9.91
C ALA A 150 -11.34 -10.71 11.02
N THR A 151 -10.95 -10.39 12.25
CA THR A 151 -11.80 -10.52 13.45
C THR A 151 -12.38 -9.20 13.93
N ASP A 152 -11.83 -8.07 13.45
CA ASP A 152 -12.47 -6.77 13.63
C ASP A 152 -13.83 -6.81 12.93
N GLU A 153 -14.88 -6.29 13.59
CA GLU A 153 -16.20 -6.13 12.98
C GLU A 153 -16.02 -5.50 11.60
N ILE A 154 -16.44 -6.19 10.54
CA ILE A 154 -16.30 -5.72 9.16
C ILE A 154 -17.03 -4.38 9.04
N ARG A 155 -16.28 -3.28 9.09
CA ARG A 155 -16.82 -1.94 9.11
C ARG A 155 -16.65 -1.33 7.72
N TYR A 156 -17.75 -0.83 7.17
CA TYR A 156 -17.66 -0.05 5.93
C TYR A 156 -16.73 1.16 6.14
N GLY A 157 -15.84 1.39 5.17
CA GLY A 157 -14.78 2.41 5.24
C GLY A 157 -13.38 1.86 5.53
N ASP A 158 -13.26 0.58 5.92
CA ASP A 158 -11.95 -0.04 6.17
C ASP A 158 -11.08 -0.12 4.92
N ASN A 159 -11.69 -0.24 3.73
CA ASN A 159 -10.93 -0.23 2.49
C ASN A 159 -10.28 1.12 2.15
N ASP A 160 -10.71 2.25 2.74
CA ASP A 160 -9.97 3.51 2.61
C ASP A 160 -8.63 3.42 3.37
N ARG A 161 -8.66 2.84 4.58
CA ARG A 161 -7.48 2.58 5.40
C ARG A 161 -6.58 1.52 4.77
N LEU A 162 -7.17 0.45 4.27
CA LEU A 162 -6.46 -0.56 3.50
C LEU A 162 -5.78 0.06 2.28
N GLY A 163 -6.47 0.96 1.56
CA GLY A 163 -5.91 1.75 0.45
C GLY A 163 -4.63 2.47 0.84
N ALA A 164 -4.67 3.23 1.95
CA ALA A 164 -3.50 3.94 2.47
C ALA A 164 -2.38 3.01 2.96
N GLN A 165 -2.74 1.89 3.61
CA GLN A 165 -1.78 0.89 4.06
C GLN A 165 -1.09 0.22 2.88
N VAL A 166 -1.83 -0.17 1.85
CA VAL A 166 -1.31 -0.76 0.61
C VAL A 166 -0.43 0.24 -0.13
N ALA A 167 -0.85 1.50 -0.25
CA ALA A 167 -0.02 2.56 -0.83
C ALA A 167 1.31 2.72 -0.09
N THR A 168 1.29 2.71 1.25
CA THR A 168 2.50 2.78 2.07
C THR A 168 3.37 1.51 1.94
N MET A 169 2.76 0.32 2.00
CA MET A 169 3.45 -0.97 1.85
C MET A 169 4.13 -1.06 0.50
N ALA A 170 3.41 -0.72 -0.56
CA ALA A 170 3.91 -0.67 -1.91
C ALA A 170 4.78 0.56 -2.17
N GLY A 171 4.98 1.50 -1.24
CA GLY A 171 5.76 2.71 -1.52
C GLY A 171 5.28 3.46 -2.77
N ALA A 172 3.97 3.61 -2.91
CA ALA A 172 3.34 4.29 -4.03
C ALA A 172 3.52 5.81 -3.95
N ASP A 173 3.64 6.45 -5.10
CA ASP A 173 3.72 7.91 -5.19
C ASP A 173 2.34 8.55 -5.02
N ILE A 174 1.30 7.87 -5.52
CA ILE A 174 -0.08 8.36 -5.52
C ILE A 174 -1.07 7.26 -5.08
N LEU A 175 -2.02 7.66 -4.25
CA LEU A 175 -3.25 6.93 -3.95
C LEU A 175 -4.46 7.72 -4.49
N VAL A 176 -5.22 7.13 -5.41
CA VAL A 176 -6.49 7.69 -5.88
C VAL A 176 -7.64 6.96 -5.20
N LEU A 177 -8.38 7.66 -4.34
CA LEU A 177 -9.64 7.17 -3.78
C LEU A 177 -10.79 7.55 -4.71
N LEU A 178 -11.34 6.55 -5.40
CA LEU A 178 -12.57 6.70 -6.17
C LEU A 178 -13.77 6.65 -5.21
N SER A 179 -14.43 7.78 -5.05
CA SER A 179 -15.52 8.00 -4.08
C SER A 179 -16.85 8.36 -4.77
N ASP A 180 -17.90 8.39 -3.97
CA ASP A 180 -19.20 9.01 -4.26
C ASP A 180 -19.20 10.57 -4.15
N VAL A 181 -18.09 11.15 -3.70
CA VAL A 181 -17.87 12.60 -3.60
C VAL A 181 -16.63 13.00 -4.38
N ASP A 182 -16.60 14.23 -4.86
CA ASP A 182 -15.52 14.76 -5.69
C ASP A 182 -14.41 15.47 -4.89
N GLY A 183 -14.44 15.40 -3.54
CA GLY A 183 -13.40 15.98 -2.70
C GLY A 183 -13.84 16.23 -1.26
N LEU A 184 -12.95 16.85 -0.49
CA LEU A 184 -13.22 17.41 0.83
C LEU A 184 -13.76 18.83 0.69
N TYR A 185 -14.79 19.16 1.47
CA TYR A 185 -15.43 20.46 1.48
C TYR A 185 -15.23 21.15 2.83
N THR A 186 -15.32 22.49 2.86
CA THR A 186 -15.28 23.29 4.10
C THR A 186 -16.44 23.00 5.06
N GLY A 187 -17.51 22.35 4.57
CA GLY A 187 -18.69 21.90 5.29
C GLY A 187 -19.46 20.87 4.45
N ASN A 188 -20.61 20.39 4.93
CA ASN A 188 -21.42 19.45 4.12
C ASN A 188 -22.22 20.23 3.05
N PRO A 189 -21.93 20.08 1.75
CA PRO A 189 -22.57 20.87 0.69
C PRO A 189 -24.06 20.57 0.52
N ARG A 190 -24.57 19.46 1.09
CA ARG A 190 -26.01 19.16 1.11
C ARG A 190 -26.78 19.96 2.15
N ILE A 191 -26.09 20.54 3.13
CA ILE A 191 -26.67 21.28 4.26
C ILE A 191 -26.29 22.76 4.18
N ASP A 192 -25.03 23.04 3.82
CA ASP A 192 -24.47 24.38 3.69
C ASP A 192 -24.18 24.69 2.22
N PRO A 193 -25.03 25.50 1.55
CA PRO A 193 -24.81 25.92 0.16
C PRO A 193 -23.54 26.74 -0.05
N THR A 194 -22.93 27.27 1.02
CA THR A 194 -21.68 28.04 0.95
C THR A 194 -20.44 27.15 1.03
N ALA A 195 -20.61 25.86 1.31
CA ALA A 195 -19.51 24.90 1.39
C ALA A 195 -18.75 24.83 0.07
N ARG A 196 -17.42 25.00 0.14
CA ARG A 196 -16.54 24.96 -1.03
C ARG A 196 -15.64 23.73 -0.97
N ARG A 197 -15.42 23.07 -2.11
CA ARG A 197 -14.42 22.02 -2.22
C ARG A 197 -13.02 22.63 -2.05
N LEU A 198 -12.16 21.92 -1.33
CA LEU A 198 -10.74 22.23 -1.27
C LEU A 198 -10.04 21.54 -2.45
N ASP A 199 -9.32 22.28 -3.30
CA ASP A 199 -8.62 21.65 -4.42
C ASP A 199 -7.33 20.94 -3.96
N SER A 200 -6.65 21.49 -2.94
CA SER A 200 -5.49 20.84 -2.31
C SER A 200 -5.44 21.13 -0.79
N VAL A 201 -4.90 20.17 -0.06
CA VAL A 201 -4.63 20.19 1.38
C VAL A 201 -3.15 19.89 1.57
N ALA A 202 -2.36 20.93 1.88
CA ALA A 202 -0.92 20.79 2.07
C ALA A 202 -0.55 20.05 3.36
N VAL A 203 -1.30 20.29 4.44
CA VAL A 203 -1.09 19.65 5.76
C VAL A 203 -2.45 19.35 6.37
N ILE A 204 -2.62 18.13 6.87
CA ILE A 204 -3.83 17.73 7.58
C ILE A 204 -3.74 18.23 9.03
N THR A 205 -4.43 19.34 9.30
CA THR A 205 -4.51 19.96 10.63
C THR A 205 -5.76 19.48 11.39
N PRO A 206 -5.87 19.71 12.71
CA PRO A 206 -7.11 19.44 13.44
C PRO A 206 -8.34 20.13 12.85
N ALA A 207 -8.19 21.28 12.19
CA ALA A 207 -9.28 21.96 11.49
C ALA A 207 -9.74 21.18 10.25
N ILE A 208 -8.82 20.62 9.46
CA ILE A 208 -9.13 19.74 8.33
C ILE A 208 -9.85 18.47 8.82
N GLU A 209 -9.40 17.90 9.93
CA GLU A 209 -10.07 16.74 10.53
C GLU A 209 -11.47 17.06 11.03
N ALA A 210 -11.67 18.25 11.60
CA ALA A 210 -12.97 18.73 12.04
C ALA A 210 -13.95 18.94 10.86
N MET A 211 -13.47 19.41 9.70
CA MET A 211 -14.30 19.54 8.48
C MET A 211 -14.88 18.18 8.05
N ALA A 212 -14.17 17.09 8.30
CA ALA A 212 -14.64 15.73 7.99
C ALA A 212 -15.61 15.15 9.04
N GLY A 213 -15.78 15.83 10.19
CA GLY A 213 -16.47 15.34 11.39
C GLY A 213 -17.84 15.96 11.68
N GLY A 214 -18.48 16.64 10.71
CA GLY A 214 -19.76 17.32 10.92
C GLY A 214 -20.83 16.47 11.61
N THR A 215 -21.58 17.10 12.52
CA THR A 215 -22.70 16.52 13.27
C THR A 215 -23.80 16.05 12.32
N GLY A 216 -23.91 14.75 12.07
CA GLY A 216 -25.02 14.22 11.28
C GLY A 216 -24.93 12.79 10.73
N SER A 217 -23.77 12.12 10.73
CA SER A 217 -23.70 10.75 10.20
C SER A 217 -22.99 9.77 11.13
N ALA A 218 -23.50 9.63 12.36
CA ALA A 218 -23.14 8.50 13.22
C ALA A 218 -23.46 7.13 12.58
N LEU A 219 -24.27 7.10 11.50
CA LEU A 219 -24.64 5.90 10.75
C LEU A 219 -23.92 5.71 9.40
N SER A 220 -23.01 6.60 8.98
CA SER A 220 -22.24 6.40 7.75
C SER A 220 -20.89 5.77 8.07
N SER A 221 -20.88 4.44 8.15
CA SER A 221 -19.66 3.63 8.14
C SER A 221 -18.98 3.81 6.77
N GLY A 222 -18.02 4.75 6.65
CA GLY A 222 -17.31 5.04 5.40
C GLY A 222 -17.39 6.49 4.88
N GLY A 223 -17.72 7.46 5.74
CA GLY A 223 -17.83 8.88 5.38
C GLY A 223 -16.50 9.62 5.11
N MET A 224 -16.55 10.95 5.12
CA MET A 224 -15.38 11.80 4.85
C MET A 224 -14.25 11.61 5.89
N LYS A 225 -14.61 11.33 7.15
CA LYS A 225 -13.65 11.07 8.22
C LYS A 225 -12.69 9.93 7.88
N THR A 226 -13.16 8.80 7.34
CA THR A 226 -12.28 7.66 6.99
C THR A 226 -11.30 8.04 5.88
N LYS A 227 -11.75 8.86 4.92
CA LYS A 227 -10.92 9.34 3.81
C LYS A 227 -9.82 10.30 4.28
N VAL A 228 -10.13 11.21 5.22
CA VAL A 228 -9.10 12.09 5.81
C VAL A 228 -8.11 11.31 6.67
N LEU A 229 -8.56 10.28 7.42
CA LEU A 229 -7.66 9.39 8.15
C LEU A 229 -6.75 8.60 7.19
N ALA A 230 -7.29 8.11 6.07
CA ALA A 230 -6.53 7.45 5.02
C ALA A 230 -5.52 8.41 4.37
N ALA A 231 -5.93 9.65 4.08
CA ALA A 231 -5.04 10.69 3.57
C ALA A 231 -3.86 10.90 4.51
N ARG A 232 -4.11 11.05 5.82
CA ARG A 232 -3.05 11.23 6.81
C ARG A 232 -2.06 10.06 6.85
N ALA A 233 -2.56 8.83 6.75
CA ALA A 233 -1.69 7.65 6.70
C ALA A 233 -0.86 7.61 5.41
N ALA A 234 -1.48 7.90 4.26
CA ALA A 234 -0.81 7.92 2.97
C ALA A 234 0.26 9.03 2.89
N THR A 235 -0.08 10.27 3.27
CA THR A 235 0.82 11.42 3.19
C THR A 235 2.02 11.28 4.12
N ALA A 236 1.82 10.74 5.33
CA ALA A 236 2.92 10.40 6.23
C ALA A 236 3.87 9.33 5.65
N GLY A 237 3.33 8.44 4.81
CA GLY A 237 4.07 7.46 4.01
C GLY A 237 4.77 8.04 2.78
N GLY A 238 4.70 9.36 2.56
CA GLY A 238 5.24 10.05 1.38
C GLY A 238 4.38 9.89 0.12
N CYS A 239 3.15 9.39 0.25
CA CYS A 239 2.23 9.14 -0.85
C CYS A 239 1.18 10.27 -0.94
N ALA A 240 1.10 10.95 -2.09
CA ALA A 240 0.05 11.93 -2.32
C ALA A 240 -1.30 11.22 -2.46
N MET A 241 -2.38 11.81 -1.96
CA MET A 241 -3.71 11.20 -2.07
C MET A 241 -4.70 12.10 -2.80
N ALA A 242 -5.47 11.56 -3.74
CA ALA A 242 -6.62 12.24 -4.35
C ALA A 242 -7.93 11.63 -3.86
N ILE A 243 -8.91 12.47 -3.57
CA ILE A 243 -10.33 12.07 -3.50
C ILE A 243 -11.01 12.64 -4.74
N THR A 244 -11.65 11.78 -5.54
CA THR A 244 -12.42 12.21 -6.70
C THR A 244 -13.64 11.32 -6.92
N LEU A 245 -14.56 11.78 -7.76
CA LEU A 245 -15.78 11.04 -8.09
C LEU A 245 -15.44 9.84 -8.98
N GLY A 246 -15.69 8.65 -8.46
CA GLY A 246 -15.41 7.39 -9.13
C GLY A 246 -16.49 6.91 -10.10
N ALA A 247 -17.71 7.43 -10.01
CA ALA A 247 -18.84 6.97 -10.84
C ALA A 247 -18.67 7.29 -12.34
N ARG A 248 -17.73 8.17 -12.70
CA ARG A 248 -17.43 8.51 -14.09
C ARG A 248 -16.81 7.29 -14.80
N PRO A 249 -17.15 7.04 -16.08
CA PRO A 249 -16.33 6.14 -16.89
C PRO A 249 -14.92 6.73 -16.99
N ARG A 250 -13.91 5.86 -17.04
CA ARG A 250 -12.51 6.26 -17.12
C ARG A 250 -12.11 7.34 -16.08
N PRO A 251 -12.29 7.07 -14.78
CA PRO A 251 -12.13 8.08 -13.74
C PRO A 251 -10.69 8.62 -13.61
N ILE A 252 -9.67 7.85 -13.97
CA ILE A 252 -8.28 8.31 -13.98
C ILE A 252 -8.04 9.25 -15.16
N THR A 253 -8.57 8.93 -16.33
CA THR A 253 -8.49 9.83 -17.49
C THR A 253 -9.22 11.13 -17.21
N ALA A 254 -10.42 11.06 -16.64
CA ALA A 254 -11.16 12.26 -16.21
C ALA A 254 -10.33 13.11 -15.23
N LEU A 255 -9.64 12.47 -14.27
CA LEU A 255 -8.76 13.16 -13.33
C LEU A 255 -7.58 13.85 -14.04
N ILE A 256 -6.96 13.21 -15.04
CA ILE A 256 -5.92 13.82 -15.89
C ILE A 256 -6.47 15.03 -16.65
N GLU A 257 -7.70 14.96 -17.15
CA GLU A 257 -8.39 16.02 -17.90
C GLU A 257 -8.91 17.17 -17.00
N GLY A 258 -8.63 17.14 -15.70
CA GLY A 258 -8.98 18.20 -14.76
C GLY A 258 -10.32 18.02 -14.08
N ALA A 259 -10.83 16.78 -13.99
CA ALA A 259 -12.02 16.49 -13.20
C ALA A 259 -11.84 16.94 -11.74
N PRO A 260 -12.91 17.42 -11.09
CA PRO A 260 -12.87 17.86 -9.70
C PRO A 260 -12.32 16.81 -8.74
N CYS A 261 -11.40 17.25 -7.88
CA CYS A 261 -10.77 16.43 -6.86
C CYS A 261 -10.27 17.31 -5.69
N THR A 262 -9.94 16.65 -4.58
CA THR A 262 -9.07 17.21 -3.54
C THR A 262 -7.79 16.41 -3.49
N TRP A 263 -6.65 17.08 -3.63
CA TRP A 263 -5.33 16.51 -3.38
C TRP A 263 -4.89 16.72 -1.93
N PHE A 264 -4.27 15.71 -1.35
CA PHE A 264 -3.55 15.79 -0.08
C PHE A 264 -2.06 15.62 -0.38
N GLU A 265 -1.27 16.63 -0.05
CA GLU A 265 0.16 16.66 -0.38
C GLU A 265 0.95 15.71 0.55
N PRO A 266 1.97 15.00 0.02
CA PRO A 266 2.76 14.07 0.81
C PRO A 266 3.80 14.78 1.70
N ASP A 267 4.14 14.14 2.83
CA ASP A 267 5.24 14.57 3.70
C ASP A 267 6.60 14.12 3.11
N GLY A 268 7.03 14.78 2.04
CA GLY A 268 8.21 14.38 1.26
C GLY A 268 7.92 13.25 0.28
N ASP A 269 8.88 12.34 0.04
CA ASP A 269 8.73 11.23 -0.91
C ASP A 269 8.64 9.85 -0.21
N PRO A 270 8.09 8.81 -0.89
CA PRO A 270 7.90 7.49 -0.27
C PRO A 270 9.20 6.81 0.19
N GLN A 271 10.31 7.03 -0.52
CA GLN A 271 11.60 6.44 -0.16
C GLN A 271 12.18 7.12 1.08
N ALA A 272 12.08 8.45 1.18
CA ALA A 272 12.49 9.21 2.35
C ALA A 272 11.64 8.84 3.57
N ALA A 273 10.31 8.73 3.42
CA ALA A 273 9.43 8.27 4.48
C ALA A 273 9.81 6.87 4.98
N ARG A 274 10.10 5.95 4.06
CA ARG A 274 10.60 4.60 4.38
C ARG A 274 11.89 4.64 5.18
N LYS A 275 12.87 5.43 4.74
CA LYS A 275 14.16 5.56 5.44
C LYS A 275 13.98 6.15 6.84
N ARG A 276 13.14 7.18 7.01
CA ARG A 276 12.81 7.75 8.33
C ARG A 276 12.23 6.70 9.27
N TRP A 277 11.27 5.91 8.79
CA TRP A 277 10.67 4.81 9.55
C TRP A 277 11.72 3.80 10.02
N ILE A 278 12.66 3.40 9.15
CA ILE A 278 13.76 2.50 9.53
C ILE A 278 14.63 3.13 10.62
N THR A 279 15.05 4.38 10.45
CA THR A 279 15.98 5.04 11.38
C THR A 279 15.40 5.37 12.75
N GLY A 280 14.08 5.58 12.83
CA GLY A 280 13.37 5.90 14.07
C GLY A 280 13.22 4.71 15.03
N MET A 281 13.51 3.50 14.57
CA MET A 281 13.42 2.31 15.41
C MET A 281 14.67 2.07 16.26
N LYS A 282 14.45 1.54 17.47
CA LYS A 282 15.52 1.09 18.36
C LYS A 282 16.05 -0.27 17.87
N PRO A 283 17.35 -0.39 17.54
CA PRO A 283 17.95 -1.64 17.11
C PRO A 283 17.79 -2.76 18.15
N ARG A 284 17.66 -4.00 17.67
CA ARG A 284 17.62 -5.25 18.46
C ARG A 284 18.96 -6.00 18.44
N GLY A 285 19.82 -5.70 17.49
CA GLY A 285 21.15 -6.28 17.39
C GLY A 285 22.03 -5.60 16.33
N ARG A 286 23.18 -6.19 16.07
CA ARG A 286 24.18 -5.67 15.12
C ARG A 286 24.67 -6.76 14.17
N ILE A 287 25.03 -6.33 12.95
CA ILE A 287 25.67 -7.16 11.94
C ILE A 287 27.02 -6.51 11.63
N MET A 288 28.11 -7.25 11.85
CA MET A 288 29.46 -6.80 11.55
C MET A 288 29.82 -7.16 10.11
N VAL A 289 30.48 -6.25 9.41
CA VAL A 289 30.83 -6.44 8.00
C VAL A 289 32.30 -6.16 7.74
N ASP A 290 32.85 -6.81 6.71
CA ASP A 290 34.19 -6.50 6.22
C ASP A 290 34.23 -5.16 5.45
N GLU A 291 35.44 -4.72 5.09
CA GLU A 291 35.63 -3.45 4.35
C GLU A 291 34.99 -3.47 2.95
N GLY A 292 35.03 -4.62 2.27
CA GLY A 292 34.48 -4.77 0.93
C GLY A 292 32.96 -4.62 0.92
N ALA A 293 32.30 -5.23 1.90
CA ALA A 293 30.89 -5.10 2.19
C ALA A 293 30.54 -3.67 2.58
N ALA A 294 31.25 -3.05 3.54
CA ALA A 294 31.02 -1.66 3.91
C ALA A 294 31.10 -0.71 2.70
N ALA A 295 32.10 -0.90 1.83
CA ALA A 295 32.23 -0.14 0.58
C ALA A 295 31.08 -0.43 -0.41
N ALA A 296 30.60 -1.67 -0.50
CA ALA A 296 29.45 -2.02 -1.33
C ALA A 296 28.15 -1.37 -0.83
N LEU A 297 27.93 -1.32 0.48
CA LEU A 297 26.78 -0.65 1.10
C LEU A 297 26.82 0.86 0.81
N ALA A 298 28.00 1.49 0.88
CA ALA A 298 28.19 2.90 0.52
C ALA A 298 27.84 3.19 -0.95
N ARG A 299 27.97 2.20 -1.85
CA ARG A 299 27.52 2.27 -3.25
C ARG A 299 26.04 1.90 -3.46
N GLY A 300 25.26 1.74 -2.39
CA GLY A 300 23.83 1.44 -2.44
C GLY A 300 23.50 -0.01 -2.82
N LYS A 301 24.43 -0.95 -2.58
CA LYS A 301 24.18 -2.39 -2.77
C LYS A 301 23.57 -3.01 -1.52
N SER A 302 22.93 -4.17 -1.69
CA SER A 302 22.44 -5.00 -0.59
C SER A 302 23.61 -5.68 0.15
N LEU A 303 23.42 -6.01 1.42
CA LEU A 303 24.39 -6.80 2.19
C LEU A 303 24.22 -8.29 1.87
N LEU A 304 25.24 -8.91 1.30
CA LEU A 304 25.29 -10.35 1.05
C LEU A 304 25.95 -11.09 2.23
N PRO A 305 25.64 -12.38 2.46
CA PRO A 305 26.21 -13.15 3.56
C PRO A 305 27.74 -13.21 3.55
N ALA A 306 28.35 -13.29 2.35
CA ALA A 306 29.79 -13.33 2.15
C ALA A 306 30.55 -12.17 2.80
N GLY A 307 29.90 -11.01 2.95
CA GLY A 307 30.49 -9.81 3.53
C GLY A 307 30.26 -9.63 5.03
N VAL A 308 29.60 -10.58 5.68
CA VAL A 308 29.30 -10.54 7.12
C VAL A 308 30.39 -11.27 7.90
N THR A 309 30.90 -10.62 8.95
CA THR A 309 31.99 -11.12 9.80
C THR A 309 31.55 -11.46 11.21
N GLY A 310 30.36 -11.03 11.63
CA GLY A 310 29.81 -11.34 12.94
C GLY A 310 28.38 -10.83 13.13
N THR A 311 27.72 -11.30 14.21
CA THR A 311 26.40 -10.81 14.64
C THR A 311 26.34 -10.68 16.16
N GLU A 312 25.70 -9.61 16.65
CA GLU A 312 25.49 -9.35 18.08
C GLU A 312 24.00 -9.15 18.40
N GLY A 313 23.61 -9.47 19.64
CA GLY A 313 22.25 -9.33 20.14
C GLY A 313 21.32 -10.48 19.75
N SER A 314 20.01 -10.22 19.88
CA SER A 314 18.95 -11.17 19.52
C SER A 314 17.96 -10.46 18.62
N PHE A 315 17.95 -10.84 17.35
CA PHE A 315 17.05 -10.29 16.35
C PHE A 315 16.46 -11.41 15.50
N SER A 316 15.22 -11.19 15.10
CA SER A 316 14.52 -11.99 14.11
C SER A 316 14.45 -11.25 12.78
N ARG A 317 14.11 -11.97 11.72
CA ARG A 317 13.82 -11.43 10.41
C ARG A 317 12.78 -10.31 10.53
N GLY A 318 13.16 -9.14 10.03
CA GLY A 318 12.37 -7.93 10.03
C GLY A 318 12.64 -6.98 11.20
N ASP A 319 13.43 -7.40 12.18
CA ASP A 319 13.84 -6.53 13.27
C ASP A 319 14.85 -5.47 12.81
N PRO A 320 14.82 -4.27 13.43
CA PRO A 320 15.80 -3.24 13.19
C PRO A 320 17.18 -3.67 13.73
N VAL A 321 18.21 -3.53 12.91
CA VAL A 321 19.61 -3.83 13.26
C VAL A 321 20.53 -2.69 12.84
N GLU A 322 21.67 -2.57 13.52
CA GLU A 322 22.79 -1.73 13.06
C GLU A 322 23.76 -2.58 12.25
N ILE A 323 24.32 -2.00 11.19
CA ILE A 323 25.45 -2.57 10.47
C ILE A 323 26.70 -1.81 10.93
N ILE A 324 27.70 -2.53 11.41
CA ILE A 324 28.96 -1.96 11.90
C ILE A 324 30.17 -2.43 11.09
N ASN A 325 31.14 -1.54 10.87
CA ASN A 325 32.41 -1.88 10.21
C ASN A 325 33.42 -2.51 11.20
N GLY A 326 34.59 -2.90 10.71
CA GLY A 326 35.68 -3.45 11.53
C GLY A 326 36.23 -2.51 12.62
N ALA A 327 35.98 -1.20 12.52
CA ALA A 327 36.30 -0.21 13.55
C ALA A 327 35.20 -0.08 14.64
N GLY A 328 34.08 -0.82 14.51
CA GLY A 328 32.94 -0.74 15.41
C GLY A 328 31.99 0.43 15.13
N GLU A 329 32.19 1.16 14.04
CA GLU A 329 31.35 2.30 13.68
C GLU A 329 30.07 1.84 12.98
N VAL A 330 28.92 2.40 13.38
CA VAL A 330 27.64 2.14 12.71
C VAL A 330 27.62 2.81 11.34
N VAL A 331 27.72 2.02 10.28
CA VAL A 331 27.67 2.49 8.89
C VAL A 331 26.24 2.56 8.34
N ALA A 332 25.31 1.78 8.89
CA ALA A 332 23.91 1.80 8.48
C ALA A 332 22.96 1.32 9.58
N LYS A 333 21.69 1.72 9.49
CA LYS A 333 20.55 1.07 10.16
C LYS A 333 19.72 0.33 9.12
N ALA A 334 19.24 -0.86 9.44
CA ALA A 334 18.55 -1.69 8.49
C ALA A 334 17.52 -2.62 9.14
N LEU A 335 16.82 -3.40 8.31
CA LEU A 335 15.99 -4.52 8.76
C LEU A 335 16.65 -5.85 8.39
N ALA A 336 16.71 -6.75 9.36
CA ALA A 336 17.28 -8.07 9.13
C ALA A 336 16.45 -8.89 8.12
N GLY A 337 17.12 -9.52 7.16
CA GLY A 337 16.51 -10.44 6.19
C GLY A 337 16.33 -11.86 6.71
N TYR A 338 17.00 -12.19 7.81
CA TYR A 338 17.12 -13.50 8.46
C TYR A 338 17.06 -13.38 9.98
N ASP A 339 16.73 -14.48 10.65
CA ASP A 339 16.92 -14.58 12.10
C ASP A 339 18.43 -14.64 12.43
N VAL A 340 18.82 -14.22 13.64
CA VAL A 340 20.25 -14.18 14.03
C VAL A 340 20.93 -15.55 13.94
N THR A 341 20.21 -16.63 14.22
CA THR A 341 20.71 -18.01 14.13
C THR A 341 21.01 -18.40 12.69
N GLU A 342 20.09 -18.13 11.76
CA GLU A 342 20.29 -18.38 10.33
C GLU A 342 21.39 -17.50 9.77
N ALA A 343 21.43 -16.22 10.14
CA ALA A 343 22.46 -15.27 9.72
C ALA A 343 23.87 -15.76 10.11
N ARG A 344 24.03 -16.41 11.27
CA ARG A 344 25.29 -17.03 11.70
C ARG A 344 25.69 -18.24 10.86
N ILE A 345 24.72 -19.05 10.43
CA ILE A 345 24.97 -20.24 9.61
C ILE A 345 25.48 -19.84 8.21
N ILE A 346 24.89 -18.81 7.60
CA ILE A 346 25.23 -18.39 6.22
C ILE A 346 26.33 -17.32 6.16
N MET A 347 26.82 -16.84 7.31
CA MET A 347 27.86 -15.82 7.40
C MET A 347 29.14 -16.24 6.67
N GLY A 348 29.68 -15.36 5.83
CA GLY A 348 30.88 -15.66 5.04
C GLY A 348 30.65 -16.56 3.82
N HIS A 349 29.42 -17.06 3.59
CA HIS A 349 29.10 -17.91 2.44
C HIS A 349 28.52 -17.13 1.25
N ARG A 350 28.61 -17.72 0.06
CA ARG A 350 27.98 -17.17 -1.15
C ARG A 350 26.47 -17.43 -1.09
N SER A 351 25.70 -16.55 -1.72
CA SER A 351 24.23 -16.68 -1.78
C SER A 351 23.75 -18.00 -2.39
N SER A 352 24.55 -18.63 -3.25
CA SER A 352 24.25 -19.94 -3.85
C SER A 352 24.30 -21.09 -2.85
N GLU A 353 25.02 -20.95 -1.74
CA GLU A 353 25.20 -21.99 -0.71
C GLU A 353 24.10 -21.96 0.35
N ILE A 354 23.27 -20.91 0.36
CA ILE A 354 22.23 -20.71 1.39
C ILE A 354 21.26 -21.89 1.46
N ALA A 355 20.87 -22.43 0.31
CA ALA A 355 19.90 -23.52 0.26
C ALA A 355 20.40 -24.78 0.96
N ASP A 356 21.67 -25.12 0.73
CA ASP A 356 22.30 -26.30 1.32
C ASP A 356 22.54 -26.11 2.82
N LEU A 357 22.93 -24.91 3.23
CA LEU A 357 23.22 -24.59 4.63
C LEU A 357 21.98 -24.49 5.52
N LEU A 358 20.88 -23.94 5.00
CA LEU A 358 19.64 -23.75 5.75
C LEU A 358 18.62 -24.88 5.52
N GLY A 359 18.83 -25.74 4.52
CA GLY A 359 17.88 -26.79 4.13
C GLY A 359 16.66 -26.27 3.36
N TYR A 360 16.67 -25.01 2.92
CA TYR A 360 15.61 -24.41 2.10
C TYR A 360 16.14 -23.23 1.29
N PRO A 361 15.57 -22.92 0.10
CA PRO A 361 15.99 -21.78 -0.69
C PRO A 361 15.73 -20.46 0.06
N GLY A 362 16.82 -19.83 0.50
CA GLY A 362 16.77 -18.54 1.17
C GLY A 362 16.92 -17.37 0.19
N ARG A 363 16.87 -16.15 0.73
CA ARG A 363 17.11 -14.91 -0.01
C ARG A 363 18.60 -14.67 -0.20
N ALA A 364 18.97 -14.13 -1.35
CA ALA A 364 20.38 -13.86 -1.61
C ALA A 364 21.04 -12.89 -0.62
N ALA A 365 20.30 -11.90 -0.11
CA ALA A 365 20.83 -10.83 0.75
C ALA A 365 20.40 -11.00 2.21
N ILE A 366 21.35 -10.77 3.14
CA ILE A 366 21.07 -10.64 4.58
C ILE A 366 20.33 -9.34 4.88
N VAL A 367 20.65 -8.26 4.18
CA VAL A 367 19.90 -7.00 4.24
C VAL A 367 19.69 -6.50 2.81
N HIS A 368 18.44 -6.22 2.45
CA HIS A 368 18.12 -5.61 1.15
C HIS A 368 18.41 -4.10 1.18
N ARG A 369 18.92 -3.53 0.08
CA ARG A 369 19.23 -2.09 -0.01
C ARG A 369 18.05 -1.16 0.30
N ASP A 370 16.84 -1.57 -0.05
CA ASP A 370 15.61 -0.77 0.19
C ASP A 370 15.13 -0.85 1.64
N ASP A 371 15.67 -1.80 2.40
CA ASP A 371 15.45 -2.00 3.83
C ASP A 371 16.64 -1.47 4.66
N MET A 372 17.45 -0.58 4.09
CA MET A 372 18.66 -0.04 4.70
C MET A 372 18.77 1.47 4.54
N VAL A 373 19.31 2.12 5.57
CA VAL A 373 19.62 3.55 5.60
C VAL A 373 21.06 3.73 6.04
N MET A 374 21.88 4.24 5.14
CA MET A 374 23.26 4.59 5.46
C MET A 374 23.27 5.69 6.52
N ARG A 375 24.10 5.52 7.55
CA ARG A 375 24.37 6.61 8.48
C ARG A 375 25.18 7.65 7.70
N LYS A 376 24.70 8.89 7.66
CA LYS A 376 25.54 10.00 7.19
C LYS A 376 26.69 10.14 8.19
N GLY A 377 27.88 9.69 7.81
CA GLY A 377 29.12 10.09 8.46
C GLY A 377 29.53 11.46 7.91
N GLY A 378 29.74 12.43 8.78
CA GLY A 378 30.69 13.52 8.49
C GLY A 378 32.14 13.03 8.74
N PRO A 379 33.17 13.82 8.42
CA PRO A 379 33.14 15.18 7.86
C PRO A 379 33.35 15.18 6.33
N LYS A 380 33.15 16.36 5.71
CA LYS A 380 33.81 16.71 4.46
C LYS A 380 35.29 16.95 4.72
#